data_AF-A0A3A9GX89-F1
#
_entry.id   AF-A0A3A9GX89-F1
#
_cell.length_a   1.000
_cell.length_b   1.000
_cell.length_c   1.000
_cell.angle_alpha   90.00
_cell.angle_beta   90.00
_cell.angle_gamma   90.00
#
_symmetry.space_group_name_H-M   'P 1'
#
loop_
_entity.id
_entity.type
_entity.pdbx_description
1 polymer ?
#
loop_
_entity_poly.entity_id
_entity_poly.type
_entity_poly.pdbx_seq_one_letter_code
_entity_poly.pdbx_strand_id
1 'polypeptide(L)' 'MSTNDYIRQSAQKYHWNKYYSVMRPVSIGTHPKAGMMDFINYDTRTEVNGRMVWAELYYNRELTQKELEDFEMEKG' A
#
# COMPACT_ATOMS: atom_id res chain seq x y z
N MET A 1 6.88 8.49 18.12
CA MET A 1 6.06 7.75 17.14
C MET A 1 6.71 7.93 15.79
N SER A 2 7.03 6.84 15.08
CA SER A 2 7.61 6.96 13.73
C SER A 2 6.55 7.39 12.72
N THR A 3 6.95 7.92 11.56
CA THR A 3 6.02 8.24 10.46
C THR A 3 5.20 7.00 10.07
N ASN A 4 5.84 5.83 10.00
CA ASN A 4 5.18 4.56 9.67
C ASN A 4 4.10 4.18 10.70
N ASP A 5 4.37 4.40 12.00
CA ASP A 5 3.38 4.14 13.06
C ASP A 5 2.19 5.09 12.96
N TYR A 6 2.45 6.36 12.63
CA TYR A 6 1.41 7.36 12.44
C TYR A 6 0.49 7.00 11.26
N ILE A 7 1.07 6.54 10.15
CA ILE A 7 0.32 6.11 8.96
C ILE A 7 -0.59 4.93 9.29
N ARG A 8 -0.05 3.89 9.94
CA ARG A 8 -0.82 2.69 10.33
C ARG A 8 -1.97 3.02 11.28
N GLN A 9 -1.72 3.88 12.28
CA GLN A 9 -2.76 4.33 13.20
C GLN A 9 -3.84 5.18 12.51
N SER A 10 -3.44 6.05 11.58
CA SER A 10 -4.39 6.84 10.78
C SER A 10 -5.25 5.94 9.90
N ALA A 11 -4.65 4.97 9.22
CA ALA A 11 -5.38 3.99 8.42
C ALA A 11 -6.40 3.21 9.25
N GLN A 12 -6.04 2.79 10.46
CA GLN A 12 -6.97 2.12 11.39
C GLN A 12 -8.09 3.06 11.84
N LYS A 13 -7.76 4.29 12.25
CA LYS A 13 -8.72 5.28 12.76
C LYS A 13 -9.75 5.70 11.71
N TYR A 14 -9.33 5.82 10.46
CA TYR A 14 -10.16 6.30 9.36
C TYR A 14 -10.65 5.17 8.44
N HIS A 15 -10.40 3.90 8.81
CA HIS A 15 -10.81 2.72 8.06
C HIS A 15 -10.37 2.72 6.59
N TRP A 16 -9.10 3.07 6.34
CA TRP A 16 -8.53 3.00 4.99
C TRP A 16 -8.26 1.55 4.57
N ASN A 17 -8.43 1.29 3.28
CA ASN A 17 -8.16 0.01 2.66
C ASN A 17 -6.66 -0.16 2.44
N LYS A 18 -6.10 -1.28 2.93
CA LYS A 18 -4.69 -1.61 2.77
C LYS A 18 -4.46 -2.46 1.53
N TYR A 19 -3.40 -2.12 0.81
CA TYR A 19 -2.87 -2.92 -0.28
C TYR A 19 -1.36 -3.01 -0.18
N TYR A 20 -0.78 -4.05 -0.76
CA TYR A 20 0.65 -4.24 -0.88
C TYR A 20 1.10 -4.05 -2.32
N SER A 21 2.24 -3.39 -2.51
CA SER A 21 2.97 -3.44 -3.79
C SER A 21 3.90 -4.64 -3.80
N VAL A 22 3.81 -5.50 -4.82
CA VAL A 22 4.50 -6.80 -4.83
C VAL A 22 5.81 -6.77 -5.64
N MET A 23 5.83 -6.05 -6.76
CA MET A 23 6.93 -6.11 -7.73
C MET A 23 7.98 -5.01 -7.55
N ARG A 24 7.58 -3.83 -7.05
CA ARG A 24 8.45 -2.65 -6.92
C ARG A 24 8.06 -1.76 -5.74
N PRO A 25 8.98 -0.93 -5.21
CA PRO A 25 8.64 0.13 -4.27
C PRO A 25 7.66 1.14 -4.88
N VAL A 26 6.98 1.88 -4.01
CA VAL A 26 6.14 3.02 -4.41
C VAL A 26 7.02 4.17 -4.88
N SER A 27 6.72 4.68 -6.06
CA SER A 27 7.30 5.88 -6.67
C SER A 27 6.26 6.53 -7.59
N ILE A 28 6.65 7.62 -8.24
CA ILE A 28 5.80 8.33 -9.20
C ILE A 28 5.40 7.37 -10.33
N GLY A 29 4.08 7.17 -10.49
CA GLY A 29 3.52 6.36 -11.57
C GLY A 29 3.49 4.85 -11.29
N THR A 30 3.86 4.39 -10.10
CA THR A 30 3.82 2.96 -9.75
C THR A 30 2.55 2.55 -9.00
N HIS A 31 1.58 3.45 -8.85
CA HIS A 31 0.33 3.19 -8.13
C HIS A 31 -0.84 4.06 -8.66
N PRO A 32 -2.10 3.66 -8.41
CA PRO A 32 -3.26 4.51 -8.66
C PRO A 32 -3.22 5.80 -7.83
N LYS A 33 -3.52 6.95 -8.44
CA LYS A 33 -3.53 8.23 -7.70
C LYS A 33 -4.83 8.48 -6.95
N ALA A 34 -5.95 8.04 -7.50
CA ALA A 34 -7.27 8.39 -6.98
C ALA A 34 -7.51 7.70 -5.63
N GLY A 35 -7.78 8.50 -4.59
CA GLY A 35 -8.09 8.01 -3.24
C GLY A 35 -6.88 7.55 -2.43
N MET A 36 -5.66 7.77 -2.92
CA MET A 36 -4.43 7.47 -2.20
C MET A 36 -4.33 8.39 -0.97
N MET A 37 -4.11 7.80 0.20
CA MET A 37 -3.96 8.53 1.46
C MET A 37 -2.51 8.59 1.90
N ASP A 38 -1.84 7.43 1.98
CA ASP A 38 -0.44 7.35 2.37
C ASP A 38 0.19 6.00 2.01
N PHE A 39 1.50 5.87 2.14
CA PHE A 39 2.24 4.62 1.91
C PHE A 39 3.44 4.47 2.83
N ILE A 40 3.91 3.23 2.95
CA ILE A 40 5.14 2.89 3.63
C ILE A 40 5.97 2.03 2.68
N ASN A 41 7.07 2.57 2.16
CA ASN A 41 8.09 1.76 1.50
C ASN A 41 8.95 1.06 2.55
N TYR A 42 9.24 -0.21 2.32
CA TYR A 42 10.26 -0.94 3.07
C TYR A 42 11.63 -0.73 2.42
N ASP A 43 12.69 -0.76 3.23
CA ASP A 43 14.08 -0.64 2.73
C ASP A 43 14.44 -1.80 1.81
N THR A 44 13.90 -2.99 2.09
CA THR A 44 14.08 -4.21 1.30
C THR A 44 12.74 -4.93 1.13
N ARG A 45 12.63 -5.76 0.08
CA ARG A 45 11.48 -6.65 -0.10
C ARG A 45 11.29 -7.52 1.15
N THR A 46 10.15 -7.38 1.80
CA THR A 46 9.87 -7.93 3.12
C THR A 46 8.74 -8.94 3.03
N GLU A 47 8.84 -10.03 3.80
CA GLU A 47 7.78 -11.03 3.90
C GLU A 47 6.68 -10.56 4.85
N VAL A 48 5.45 -10.49 4.36
CA VAL A 48 4.24 -10.19 5.14
C VAL A 48 3.20 -11.25 4.83
N ASN A 49 2.76 -12.00 5.85
CA ASN A 49 1.76 -13.06 5.73
C ASN A 49 2.05 -14.06 4.58
N GLY A 50 3.32 -14.46 4.41
CA GLY A 50 3.75 -15.39 3.36
C GLY A 50 3.92 -14.77 1.97
N ARG A 51 3.88 -13.44 1.86
CA ARG A 51 4.01 -12.70 0.58
C ARG A 51 5.19 -11.75 0.63
N MET A 52 5.98 -11.72 -0.45
CA MET A 52 7.13 -10.82 -0.56
C MET A 52 6.72 -9.50 -1.18
N VAL A 53 6.71 -8.44 -0.38
CA VAL A 53 6.17 -7.12 -0.72
C VAL A 53 7.20 -6.02 -0.54
N TRP A 54 7.02 -4.91 -1.26
CA TRP A 54 7.91 -3.74 -1.18
C TRP A 54 7.31 -2.59 -0.38
N ALA A 55 5.99 -2.52 -0.27
CA ALA A 55 5.32 -1.40 0.36
C ALA A 55 3.91 -1.73 0.82
N GLU A 56 3.42 -0.96 1.79
CA GLU A 56 2.02 -0.81 2.15
C GLU A 56 1.47 0.46 1.51
N LEU A 57 0.28 0.41 0.92
CA LEU A 57 -0.45 1.56 0.40
C LEU A 57 -1.83 1.60 1.01
N TYR A 58 -2.31 2.81 1.31
CA TYR A 58 -3.58 3.03 1.98
C TYR A 58 -4.49 3.92 1.15
N TYR A 59 -5.73 3.46 0.93
CA TYR A 59 -6.72 4.17 0.12
C TYR A 59 -8.02 4.40 0.89
N ASN A 60 -8.66 5.54 0.66
CA ASN A 60 -9.99 5.84 1.20
C ASN A 60 -11.16 5.21 0.39
N ARG A 61 -10.83 4.38 -0.59
CA ARG A 61 -11.76 3.62 -1.43
C ARG A 61 -11.18 2.24 -1.73
N GLU A 62 -12.01 1.35 -2.25
CA GLU A 62 -11.51 0.10 -2.82
C GLU A 62 -10.86 0.36 -4.18
N LEU A 63 -9.76 -0.35 -4.45
CA LEU A 63 -9.17 -0.43 -5.78
C LEU A 63 -9.95 -1.43 -6.63
N THR A 64 -10.09 -1.11 -7.91
CA THR A 64 -10.70 -2.04 -8.88
C THR A 64 -9.74 -3.18 -9.20
N GLN A 65 -10.26 -4.31 -9.68
CA GLN A 65 -9.43 -5.43 -10.12
C GLN A 65 -8.40 -4.99 -11.19
N LYS A 66 -8.82 -4.16 -12.15
CA LYS A 66 -7.91 -3.62 -13.16
C LYS A 66 -6.78 -2.79 -12.56
N GLU A 67 -7.05 -1.98 -11.55
CA GLU A 67 -6.00 -1.22 -10.86
C GLU A 67 -5.03 -2.13 -10.09
N LEU A 68 -5.53 -3.21 -9.49
CA LEU A 68 -4.67 -4.19 -8.82
C LEU A 68 -3.75 -4.88 -9.83
N GLU A 69 -4.28 -5.28 -10.99
CA GLU A 69 -3.53 -5.92 -12.07
C GLU A 69 -2.51 -4.96 -12.73
N ASP A 70 -2.95 -3.78 -13.16
CA ASP A 70 -2.12 -2.80 -13.89
C ASP A 70 -0.93 -2.31 -13.04
N PHE A 71 -1.08 -2.27 -11.70
CA PHE A 71 -0.05 -1.79 -10.78
C PHE A 71 0.60 -2.90 -9.95
N GLU A 72 0.26 -4.17 -10.18
CA GLU A 72 0.86 -5.34 -9.51
C GLU A 72 0.70 -5.27 -7.98
N MET A 73 -0.53 -4.96 -7.55
CA MET A 73 -0.91 -4.77 -6.15
C MET A 73 -1.84 -5.88 -5.65
N GLU A 74 -1.75 -6.17 -4.36
CA GLU A 74 -2.60 -7.15 -3.70
C GLU A 74 -3.29 -6.56 -2.48
N LYS A 75 -4.52 -7.01 -2.19
CA LYS A 75 -5.24 -6.61 -0.96
C LYS A 75 -4.56 -7.19 0.28
N GLY A 76 -4.46 -6.37 1.33
CA GLY A 76 -3.66 -6.65 2.52
C GLY A 76 -4.37 -6.60 3.86
#